data_AF-M2ZW96-F1
#
_entry.id   AF-M2ZW96-F1
#
_cell.length_a   1.000
_cell.length_b   1.000
_cell.length_c   1.000
_cell.angle_alpha   90.00
_cell.angle_beta   90.00
_cell.angle_gamma   90.00
#
_symmetry.space_group_name_H-M   'P 1'
#
loop_
_entity.id
_entity.type
_entity.pdbx_description
1 polymer ?
#
loop_
_entity_poly.entity_id
_entity_poly.type
_entity_poly.pdbx_seq_one_letter_code
_entity_poly.pdbx_strand_id
1 'polypeptide(L)'
;MSARWEFRLLRLWHAALAGGFLVAYVTADEDTYAMHVFSGYWVVAAILLRLLLALAGSGGGPLALPKPRLTWIRPGRNPLFAWMAVLLLAGMAVAGVSGIAADFIPFVEDLHEGLAEASLWLVLAHAAVIAWIFQGRRVREMLKGSAAALLAVVLLAAPAAFAADAARDAVKAGYARQAGPGFAGFSSERGKALFESRNAASPDYASCTTCHTADPAAEGRHAKTGRAIKPVAVSANPKRFTDVAKVEERFERDCQTVLGRVCSATEKGDYIAYMESK
;
A
#
# COMPACT_ATOMS: atom_id res chain seq x y z
N MET A 1 22.89 25.17 -20.56
CA MET A 1 23.39 24.66 -19.25
C MET A 1 24.52 23.67 -19.49
N SER A 2 25.55 23.60 -18.64
CA SER A 2 26.63 22.61 -18.84
C SER A 2 26.17 21.19 -18.48
N ALA A 3 26.70 20.16 -19.15
CA ALA A 3 26.39 18.76 -18.85
C ALA A 3 26.66 18.36 -17.40
N ARG A 4 27.68 18.96 -16.75
CA ARG A 4 27.98 18.73 -15.32
C ARG A 4 26.84 19.21 -14.42
N TRP A 5 26.27 20.36 -14.72
CA TRP A 5 25.13 20.92 -13.98
C TRP A 5 23.85 20.12 -14.24
N GLU A 6 23.59 19.76 -15.51
CA GLU A 6 22.45 18.90 -15.86
C GLU A 6 22.48 17.56 -15.11
N PHE A 7 23.65 16.93 -14.98
CA PHE A 7 23.80 15.67 -14.27
C PHE A 7 23.66 15.81 -12.74
N ARG A 8 24.08 16.95 -12.16
CA ARG A 8 23.84 17.24 -10.74
C ARG A 8 22.35 17.43 -10.47
N LEU A 9 21.66 18.21 -11.29
CA LEU A 9 20.22 18.42 -11.18
C LEU A 9 19.45 17.10 -11.31
N LEU A 10 19.82 16.25 -12.28
CA LEU A 10 19.19 14.95 -12.45
C LEU A 10 19.36 14.05 -11.21
N ARG A 11 20.54 14.04 -10.58
CA ARG A 11 20.78 13.25 -9.36
C ARG A 11 20.02 13.79 -8.16
N LEU A 12 20.00 15.10 -7.97
CA LEU A 12 19.21 15.73 -6.90
C LEU A 12 17.72 15.44 -7.09
N TRP A 13 17.23 15.58 -8.31
CA TRP A 13 15.86 15.23 -8.67
C TRP A 13 15.55 13.75 -8.39
N HIS A 14 16.44 12.84 -8.78
CA HIS A 14 16.25 11.41 -8.54
C HIS A 14 16.20 11.11 -7.03
N ALA A 15 17.09 11.71 -6.23
CA ALA A 15 17.07 11.56 -4.78
C ALA A 15 15.77 12.12 -4.16
N ALA A 16 15.30 13.28 -4.64
CA ALA A 16 14.04 13.87 -4.19
C ALA A 16 12.83 13.00 -4.54
N LEU A 17 12.79 12.44 -5.75
CA LEU A 17 11.71 11.56 -6.19
C LEU A 17 11.73 10.23 -5.41
N ALA A 18 12.90 9.59 -5.29
CA ALA A 18 13.04 8.31 -4.60
C ALA A 18 12.76 8.44 -3.09
N GLY A 19 13.25 9.51 -2.44
CA GLY A 19 12.98 9.78 -1.04
C GLY A 19 11.50 10.09 -0.79
N GLY A 20 10.89 10.91 -1.65
CA GLY A 20 9.45 11.18 -1.58
C GLY A 20 8.60 9.91 -1.73
N PHE A 21 8.94 9.06 -2.71
CA PHE A 21 8.26 7.78 -2.91
C PHE A 21 8.40 6.85 -1.70
N LEU A 22 9.61 6.72 -1.14
CA LEU A 22 9.85 5.88 0.01
C LEU A 22 9.02 6.35 1.22
N VAL A 23 9.05 7.65 1.52
CA VAL A 23 8.24 8.23 2.60
C VAL A 23 6.76 7.96 2.35
N ALA A 24 6.24 8.25 1.15
CA ALA A 24 4.84 8.00 0.82
C ALA A 24 4.45 6.54 1.03
N TYR A 25 5.32 5.60 0.65
CA TYR A 25 5.01 4.19 0.80
C TYR A 25 4.98 3.75 2.27
N VAL A 26 5.98 4.14 3.07
CA VAL A 26 6.07 3.69 4.48
C VAL A 26 5.10 4.40 5.42
N THR A 27 4.55 5.54 5.01
CA THR A 27 3.58 6.31 5.82
C THR A 27 2.14 6.13 5.36
N ALA A 28 1.86 5.20 4.46
CA ALA A 28 0.52 4.93 3.93
C ALA A 28 -0.48 4.34 4.97
N ASP A 29 -0.11 4.33 6.26
CA ASP A 29 -0.99 3.94 7.35
C ASP A 29 -1.94 5.09 7.76
N GLU A 30 -2.89 4.79 8.64
CA GLU A 30 -3.90 5.76 9.08
C GLU A 30 -3.33 6.81 10.05
N ASP A 31 -2.28 6.45 10.79
CA ASP A 31 -1.67 7.28 11.85
C ASP A 31 -0.69 8.31 11.29
N THR A 32 0.01 7.99 10.19
CA THR A 32 0.96 8.89 9.51
C THR A 32 0.44 9.38 8.16
N TYR A 33 -0.87 9.26 7.93
CA TYR A 33 -1.54 9.66 6.68
C TYR A 33 -1.20 11.08 6.21
N ALA A 34 -1.04 12.04 7.12
CA ALA A 34 -0.64 13.41 6.76
C ALA A 34 0.74 13.44 6.05
N MET A 35 1.68 12.60 6.50
CA MET A 35 2.98 12.45 5.84
C MET A 35 2.84 11.74 4.50
N HIS A 36 1.96 10.75 4.38
CA HIS A 36 1.66 10.08 3.11
C HIS A 36 1.14 11.06 2.07
N VAL A 37 0.14 11.87 2.44
CA VAL A 37 -0.44 12.88 1.54
C VAL A 37 0.62 13.90 1.13
N PHE A 38 1.36 14.47 2.08
CA PHE A 38 2.42 15.43 1.78
C PHE A 38 3.47 14.86 0.82
N SER A 39 3.95 13.65 1.08
CA SER A 39 4.97 13.00 0.24
C SER A 39 4.41 12.55 -1.11
N GLY A 40 3.13 12.20 -1.21
CA GLY A 40 2.42 11.98 -2.47
C GLY A 40 2.40 13.23 -3.35
N TYR A 41 2.03 14.39 -2.78
CA TYR A 41 2.13 15.68 -3.49
C TYR A 41 3.57 16.01 -3.89
N TRP A 42 4.55 15.70 -3.03
CA TRP A 42 5.97 15.88 -3.34
C TRP A 42 6.40 15.04 -4.54
N VAL A 43 5.98 13.77 -4.63
CA VAL A 43 6.25 12.88 -5.78
C VAL A 43 5.67 13.46 -7.07
N VAL A 44 4.42 13.91 -7.05
CA VAL A 44 3.78 14.53 -8.22
C VAL A 44 4.52 15.82 -8.61
N ALA A 45 4.86 16.67 -7.65
CA ALA A 45 5.64 17.88 -7.89
C ALA A 45 7.03 17.56 -8.46
N ALA A 46 7.70 16.52 -7.98
CA ALA A 46 8.99 16.07 -8.52
C ALA A 46 8.84 15.58 -9.96
N ILE A 47 7.77 14.89 -10.32
CA ILE A 47 7.49 14.47 -11.71
C ILE A 47 7.24 15.70 -12.60
N LEU A 48 6.45 16.67 -12.15
CA LEU A 48 6.24 17.92 -12.89
C LEU A 48 7.56 18.69 -13.07
N LEU A 49 8.38 18.78 -12.02
CA LEU A 49 9.71 19.36 -12.06
C LEU A 49 10.60 18.62 -13.08
N ARG A 50 10.48 17.30 -13.21
CA ARG A 50 11.23 16.53 -14.23
C ARG A 50 10.92 17.00 -15.63
N LEU A 51 9.64 17.25 -15.92
CA LEU A 51 9.16 17.70 -17.22
C LEU A 51 9.66 19.12 -17.50
N LEU A 52 9.56 20.02 -16.52
CA LEU A 52 10.08 21.39 -16.61
C LEU A 52 11.60 21.42 -16.84
N LEU A 53 12.36 20.62 -16.09
CA LEU A 53 13.81 20.48 -16.28
C LEU A 53 14.17 19.94 -17.66
N ALA A 54 13.31 19.11 -18.26
CA ALA A 54 13.50 18.62 -19.62
C ALA A 54 13.33 19.72 -20.69
N LEU A 55 12.43 20.68 -20.45
CA LEU A 55 12.23 21.84 -21.32
C LEU A 55 13.41 22.83 -21.23
N ALA A 56 14.03 22.95 -20.05
CA ALA A 56 15.18 23.83 -19.81
C ALA A 56 16.54 23.19 -20.18
N GLY A 57 16.58 21.88 -20.35
CA GLY A 57 17.79 21.11 -20.65
C GLY A 57 18.23 21.22 -22.11
N SER A 58 19.48 20.87 -22.38
CA SER A 58 19.95 20.73 -23.77
C SER A 58 19.31 19.51 -24.46
N GLY A 59 18.97 19.61 -25.75
CA GLY A 59 18.18 18.60 -26.47
C GLY A 59 18.79 17.19 -26.56
N GLY A 60 20.09 17.05 -26.27
CA GLY A 60 20.80 15.76 -26.15
C GLY A 60 21.48 15.55 -24.79
N GLY A 61 21.30 16.47 -23.85
CA GLY A 61 21.95 16.44 -22.54
C GLY A 61 21.27 15.51 -21.53
N PRO A 62 21.87 15.33 -20.34
CA PRO A 62 21.31 14.50 -19.27
C PRO A 62 19.86 14.81 -18.88
N LEU A 63 19.37 16.05 -19.06
CA LEU A 63 17.99 16.40 -18.72
C LEU A 63 16.98 16.11 -19.84
N ALA A 64 17.43 15.80 -21.07
CA ALA A 64 16.52 15.48 -22.16
C ALA A 64 15.57 14.33 -21.77
N LEU A 65 14.32 14.38 -22.26
CA LEU A 65 13.37 13.29 -22.02
C LEU A 65 13.86 11.99 -22.67
N PRO A 66 13.65 10.83 -22.00
CA PRO A 66 13.96 9.54 -22.58
C PRO A 66 13.13 9.34 -23.85
N LYS A 67 13.80 8.98 -24.95
CA LYS A 67 13.16 8.65 -26.23
C LYS A 67 13.28 7.14 -26.44
N PRO A 68 12.30 6.34 -25.96
CA PRO A 68 12.35 4.90 -26.14
C PRO A 68 12.36 4.56 -27.64
N ARG A 69 13.22 3.62 -28.02
CA ARG A 69 13.31 3.10 -29.38
C ARG A 69 12.99 1.61 -29.34
N LEU A 70 12.24 1.14 -30.33
CA LEU A 70 11.92 -0.29 -30.50
C LEU A 70 13.07 -1.08 -31.14
N THR A 71 14.06 -0.40 -31.72
CA THR A 71 15.20 -1.03 -32.39
C THR A 71 16.36 -1.25 -31.42
N TRP A 72 16.66 -2.53 -31.12
CA TRP A 72 17.74 -2.95 -30.22
C TRP A 72 19.15 -3.03 -30.87
N ILE A 73 19.26 -2.70 -32.16
CA ILE A 73 20.30 -3.23 -33.05
C ILE A 73 21.51 -2.28 -33.23
N ARG A 74 21.45 -1.01 -32.81
CA ARG A 74 22.58 -0.08 -33.02
C ARG A 74 23.56 -0.03 -31.84
N PRO A 75 24.89 0.01 -32.07
CA PRO A 75 25.86 0.30 -31.02
C PRO A 75 25.63 1.72 -30.49
N GLY A 76 25.31 1.84 -29.20
CA GLY A 76 24.93 3.11 -28.57
C GLY A 76 24.33 2.92 -27.16
N ARG A 77 23.69 3.95 -26.61
CA ARG A 77 22.96 3.87 -25.32
C ARG A 77 21.88 2.78 -25.40
N ASN A 78 21.92 1.80 -24.49
CA ASN A 78 20.95 0.70 -24.41
C ASN A 78 19.52 1.26 -24.33
N PRO A 79 18.61 0.93 -25.27
CA PRO A 79 17.24 1.45 -25.29
C PRO A 79 16.43 1.06 -24.05
N LEU A 80 16.86 0.02 -23.33
CA LEU A 80 16.29 -0.41 -22.05
C LEU A 80 16.19 0.73 -21.04
N PHE A 81 17.22 1.58 -20.91
CA PHE A 81 17.21 2.67 -19.93
C PHE A 81 16.12 3.72 -20.25
N ALA A 82 15.86 3.97 -21.54
CA ALA A 82 14.82 4.88 -21.95
C ALA A 82 13.43 4.31 -21.65
N TRP A 83 13.22 3.01 -21.91
CA TRP A 83 11.97 2.32 -21.55
C TRP A 83 11.75 2.27 -20.05
N MET A 84 12.77 1.90 -19.26
CA MET A 84 12.68 1.90 -17.79
C MET A 84 12.31 3.29 -17.26
N ALA A 85 12.93 4.35 -17.77
CA ALA A 85 12.63 5.71 -17.35
C ALA A 85 11.19 6.14 -17.70
N VAL A 86 10.71 5.82 -18.90
CA VAL A 86 9.33 6.12 -19.31
C VAL A 86 8.32 5.35 -18.46
N LEU A 87 8.54 4.05 -18.25
CA LEU A 87 7.65 3.21 -17.44
C LEU A 87 7.57 3.71 -16.00
N LEU A 88 8.70 4.02 -15.37
CA LEU A 88 8.72 4.55 -14.00
C LEU A 88 8.03 5.91 -13.90
N LEU A 89 8.36 6.85 -14.79
CA LEU A 89 7.74 8.17 -14.77
C LEU A 89 6.23 8.09 -14.99
N ALA A 90 5.77 7.27 -15.93
CA ALA A 90 4.35 7.07 -16.19
C ALA A 90 3.66 6.36 -15.02
N GLY A 91 4.23 5.25 -14.53
CA GLY A 91 3.66 4.48 -13.43
C GLY A 91 3.55 5.28 -12.13
N MET A 92 4.60 6.02 -11.78
CA MET A 92 4.59 6.90 -10.61
C MET A 92 3.65 8.10 -10.78
N ALA A 93 3.53 8.65 -12.01
CA ALA A 93 2.58 9.72 -12.28
C ALA A 93 1.13 9.24 -12.12
N VAL A 94 0.81 8.07 -12.67
CA VAL A 94 -0.51 7.45 -12.54
C VAL A 94 -0.83 7.15 -11.08
N ALA A 95 0.11 6.55 -10.34
CA ALA A 95 -0.07 6.30 -8.91
C ALA A 95 -0.27 7.60 -8.12
N GLY A 96 0.60 8.61 -8.29
CA GLY A 96 0.49 9.89 -7.58
C GLY A 96 -0.79 10.67 -7.89
N VAL A 97 -1.20 10.74 -9.17
CA VAL A 97 -2.45 11.41 -9.58
C VAL A 97 -3.67 10.66 -9.06
N SER A 98 -3.66 9.32 -9.07
CA SER A 98 -4.74 8.53 -8.48
C SER A 98 -4.88 8.77 -6.97
N GLY A 99 -3.78 9.00 -6.25
CA GLY A 99 -3.81 9.34 -4.82
C GLY A 99 -4.48 10.68 -4.56
N ILE A 100 -4.12 11.71 -5.33
CA ILE A 100 -4.79 13.02 -5.27
C ILE A 100 -6.29 12.89 -5.59
N ALA A 101 -6.65 12.07 -6.57
CA ALA A 101 -8.05 11.85 -6.92
C ALA A 101 -8.81 11.09 -5.81
N ALA A 102 -8.15 10.17 -5.10
CA ALA A 102 -8.73 9.40 -4.01
C ALA A 102 -9.19 10.29 -2.82
N ASP A 103 -8.53 11.44 -2.60
CA ASP A 103 -8.96 12.40 -1.56
C ASP A 103 -10.35 13.00 -1.82
N PHE A 104 -10.79 13.03 -3.08
CA PHE A 104 -12.08 13.60 -3.48
C PHE A 104 -13.12 12.56 -3.91
N ILE A 105 -12.66 11.35 -4.27
CA ILE A 105 -13.48 10.33 -4.91
C ILE A 105 -13.25 8.98 -4.18
N PRO A 106 -14.10 8.61 -3.21
CA PRO A 106 -13.86 7.45 -2.34
C PRO A 106 -13.67 6.11 -3.06
N PHE A 107 -14.29 5.91 -4.23
CA PHE A 107 -14.10 4.67 -5.00
C PHE A 107 -12.73 4.58 -5.69
N VAL A 108 -12.00 5.69 -5.82
CA VAL A 108 -10.64 5.72 -6.39
C VAL A 108 -9.60 5.23 -5.37
N GLU A 109 -9.92 5.16 -4.08
CA GLU A 109 -9.02 4.65 -3.04
C GLU A 109 -8.51 3.24 -3.37
N ASP A 110 -9.41 2.31 -3.73
CA ASP A 110 -9.04 0.93 -4.08
C ASP A 110 -8.17 0.89 -5.35
N LEU A 111 -8.44 1.78 -6.31
CA LEU A 111 -7.63 1.91 -7.52
C LEU A 111 -6.23 2.46 -7.19
N HIS A 112 -6.17 3.49 -6.35
CA HIS A 112 -4.91 4.07 -5.89
C HIS A 112 -4.06 3.04 -5.14
N GLU A 113 -4.67 2.26 -4.25
CA GLU A 113 -3.99 1.18 -3.53
C GLU A 113 -3.35 0.18 -4.51
N GLY A 114 -4.12 -0.33 -5.49
CA GLY A 114 -3.59 -1.25 -6.48
C GLY A 114 -2.50 -0.64 -7.38
N LEU A 115 -2.65 0.63 -7.77
CA LEU A 115 -1.64 1.34 -8.55
C LEU A 115 -0.37 1.64 -7.75
N ALA A 116 -0.51 1.97 -6.46
CA ALA A 116 0.60 2.21 -5.55
C ALA A 116 1.40 0.92 -5.34
N GLU A 117 0.75 -0.21 -5.12
CA GLU A 117 1.40 -1.52 -5.02
C GLU A 117 2.12 -1.90 -6.33
N ALA A 118 1.47 -1.74 -7.48
CA ALA A 118 2.10 -1.97 -8.77
C ALA A 118 3.32 -1.05 -8.98
N SER A 119 3.26 0.21 -8.54
CA SER A 119 4.37 1.14 -8.64
C SER A 119 5.57 0.76 -7.77
N LEU A 120 5.34 0.19 -6.57
CA LEU A 120 6.41 -0.38 -5.74
C LEU A 120 7.13 -1.50 -6.49
N TRP A 121 6.39 -2.46 -7.04
CA TRP A 121 6.98 -3.56 -7.79
C TRP A 121 7.78 -3.08 -9.00
N LEU A 122 7.29 -2.03 -9.67
CA LEU A 122 8.01 -1.39 -10.77
C LEU A 122 9.33 -0.75 -10.31
N VAL A 123 9.34 -0.06 -9.16
CA VAL A 123 10.56 0.53 -8.56
C VAL A 123 11.55 -0.55 -8.13
N LEU A 124 11.07 -1.63 -7.50
CA LEU A 124 11.91 -2.77 -7.10
C LEU A 124 12.52 -3.47 -8.31
N ALA A 125 11.73 -3.70 -9.37
CA ALA A 125 12.21 -4.26 -10.63
C ALA A 125 13.28 -3.36 -11.27
N HIS A 126 13.06 -2.04 -11.26
CA HIS A 126 14.07 -1.08 -11.72
C HIS A 126 15.37 -1.19 -10.92
N ALA A 127 15.30 -1.15 -9.59
CA ALA A 127 16.47 -1.24 -8.72
C ALA A 127 17.23 -2.57 -8.93
N ALA A 128 16.51 -3.69 -9.06
CA ALA A 128 17.07 -5.01 -9.33
C ALA A 128 17.79 -5.08 -10.68
N VAL A 129 17.19 -4.55 -11.75
CA VAL A 129 17.81 -4.52 -13.09
C VAL A 129 19.05 -3.63 -13.10
N ILE A 130 19.02 -2.47 -12.44
CA ILE A 130 20.19 -1.59 -12.33
C ILE A 130 21.30 -2.28 -11.52
N ALA A 131 20.97 -2.88 -10.38
CA ALA A 131 21.92 -3.64 -9.58
C ALA A 131 22.54 -4.79 -10.40
N TRP A 132 21.72 -5.52 -11.18
CA TRP A 132 22.20 -6.57 -12.07
C TRP A 132 23.14 -6.05 -13.17
N ILE A 133 22.82 -4.94 -13.82
CA ILE A 133 23.66 -4.39 -14.89
C ILE A 133 25.02 -3.91 -14.35
N PHE A 134 25.03 -3.21 -13.21
CA PHE A 134 26.24 -2.58 -12.69
C PHE A 134 27.03 -3.44 -11.70
N GLN A 135 26.39 -4.38 -11.00
CA GLN A 135 27.03 -5.30 -10.05
C GLN A 135 27.03 -6.75 -10.54
N GLY A 136 26.49 -7.04 -11.73
CA GLY A 136 26.29 -8.40 -12.24
C GLY A 136 27.55 -9.24 -12.38
N ARG A 137 28.76 -8.66 -12.47
CA ARG A 137 30.00 -9.45 -12.37
C ARG A 137 30.19 -9.99 -10.95
N ARG A 138 30.01 -9.16 -9.93
CA ARG A 138 30.13 -9.51 -8.51
C ARG A 138 28.99 -10.45 -8.06
N VAL A 139 27.77 -10.20 -8.51
CA VAL A 139 26.59 -11.06 -8.25
C VAL A 139 26.70 -12.41 -8.96
N ARG A 140 27.19 -12.47 -10.21
CA ARG A 140 27.44 -13.75 -10.91
C ARG A 140 28.51 -14.59 -10.21
N GLU A 141 29.54 -13.97 -9.64
CA GLU A 141 30.53 -14.70 -8.82
C GLU A 141 29.94 -15.18 -7.48
N MET A 142 29.03 -14.41 -6.85
CA MET A 142 28.32 -14.87 -5.64
C MET A 142 27.29 -15.97 -5.93
N LEU A 143 26.57 -15.90 -7.05
CA LEU A 143 25.56 -16.89 -7.44
C LEU A 143 26.15 -18.20 -7.98
N LYS A 144 27.41 -18.21 -8.44
CA LYS A 144 28.14 -19.47 -8.72
C LYS A 144 28.33 -20.34 -7.45
N GLY A 145 28.15 -19.77 -6.26
CA GLY A 145 28.16 -20.49 -4.97
C GLY A 145 26.79 -20.99 -4.48
N SER A 146 25.69 -20.62 -5.12
CA SER A 146 24.34 -21.00 -4.68
C SER A 146 23.46 -21.35 -5.87
N ALA A 147 23.44 -22.65 -6.20
CA ALA A 147 22.55 -23.20 -7.20
C ALA A 147 21.08 -23.11 -6.74
N ALA A 148 20.25 -22.54 -7.62
CA ALA A 148 18.84 -22.84 -7.85
C ALA A 148 17.85 -22.83 -6.67
N ALA A 149 17.08 -21.74 -6.59
CA ALA A 149 15.65 -21.69 -6.22
C ALA A 149 15.23 -20.20 -6.26
N LEU A 150 14.11 -19.74 -6.80
CA LEU A 150 12.98 -20.31 -7.51
C LEU A 150 12.28 -19.08 -8.12
N LEU A 151 12.06 -19.04 -9.43
CA LEU A 151 11.21 -18.05 -10.07
C LEU A 151 10.01 -18.79 -10.64
N ALA A 152 8.85 -18.61 -10.02
CA ALA A 152 7.51 -18.55 -10.64
C ALA A 152 6.46 -18.94 -9.59
N VAL A 153 5.66 -17.96 -9.15
CA VAL A 153 4.21 -18.17 -9.05
C VAL A 153 3.55 -16.92 -9.60
N VAL A 154 2.89 -17.11 -10.74
CA VAL A 154 2.04 -16.15 -11.43
C VAL A 154 0.71 -16.03 -10.69
N LEU A 155 0.20 -14.80 -10.70
CA LEU A 155 -1.11 -14.36 -10.22
C LEU A 155 -2.26 -15.32 -10.61
N LEU A 156 -3.13 -15.57 -9.63
CA LEU A 156 -4.52 -15.99 -9.85
C LEU A 156 -5.42 -14.93 -9.22
N ALA A 157 -5.97 -14.04 -10.04
CA ALA A 157 -7.12 -13.22 -9.69
C ALA A 157 -8.38 -13.89 -10.25
N ALA A 158 -9.31 -14.25 -9.37
CA ALA A 158 -10.60 -14.88 -9.68
C ALA A 158 -11.74 -14.07 -9.00
N PRO A 159 -13.02 -14.23 -9.40
CA PRO A 159 -14.05 -13.21 -9.26
C PRO A 159 -14.58 -13.05 -7.82
N ALA A 160 -14.72 -11.78 -7.40
CA ALA A 160 -14.79 -11.35 -6.00
C ALA A 160 -16.23 -11.20 -5.42
N ALA A 161 -17.12 -12.16 -5.67
CA ALA A 161 -18.45 -12.14 -5.02
C ALA A 161 -18.69 -13.39 -4.15
N PHE A 162 -18.33 -14.58 -4.61
CA PHE A 162 -18.43 -15.82 -3.80
C PHE A 162 -17.16 -16.12 -2.98
N ALA A 163 -16.03 -15.47 -3.31
CA ALA A 163 -14.76 -15.66 -2.61
C ALA A 163 -14.67 -14.90 -1.27
N ALA A 164 -15.46 -13.83 -1.10
CA ALA A 164 -15.40 -12.98 0.09
C ALA A 164 -15.88 -13.73 1.34
N ASP A 165 -17.01 -14.44 1.26
CA ASP A 165 -17.54 -15.22 2.38
C ASP A 165 -16.61 -16.39 2.74
N ALA A 166 -16.13 -17.13 1.75
CA ALA A 166 -15.19 -18.22 1.97
C ALA A 166 -13.87 -17.74 2.60
N ALA A 167 -13.37 -16.56 2.20
CA ALA A 167 -12.18 -15.97 2.78
C ALA A 167 -12.42 -15.52 4.24
N ARG A 168 -13.57 -14.90 4.53
CA ARG A 168 -13.99 -14.55 5.90
C ARG A 168 -14.13 -15.77 6.79
N ASP A 169 -14.75 -16.83 6.30
CA ASP A 169 -14.90 -18.09 7.01
C ASP A 169 -13.54 -18.71 7.30
N ALA A 170 -12.59 -18.63 6.37
CA ALA A 170 -11.22 -19.08 6.60
C ALA A 170 -10.51 -18.27 7.71
N VAL A 171 -10.71 -16.95 7.76
CA VAL A 171 -10.20 -16.08 8.84
C VAL A 171 -10.78 -16.51 10.19
N LYS A 172 -12.11 -16.62 10.32
CA LYS A 172 -12.77 -17.08 11.55
C LYS A 172 -12.34 -18.50 11.94
N ALA A 173 -12.19 -19.41 10.99
CA ALA A 173 -11.70 -20.76 11.25
C ALA A 173 -10.26 -20.74 11.80
N GLY A 174 -9.43 -19.80 11.36
CA GLY A 174 -8.11 -19.52 11.93
C GLY A 174 -8.18 -19.18 13.41
N TYR A 175 -9.08 -18.26 13.79
CA TYR A 175 -9.31 -17.90 15.19
C TYR A 175 -9.88 -19.05 16.02
N ALA A 176 -10.79 -19.85 15.46
CA ALA A 176 -11.37 -20.99 16.16
C ALA A 176 -10.29 -22.00 16.55
N ARG A 177 -9.30 -22.24 15.69
CA ARG A 177 -8.15 -23.11 16.01
C ARG A 177 -7.22 -22.56 17.10
N GLN A 178 -7.20 -21.24 17.27
CA GLN A 178 -6.39 -20.55 18.29
C GLN A 178 -7.18 -20.28 19.58
N ALA A 179 -8.48 -20.56 19.59
CA ALA A 179 -9.32 -20.38 20.76
C ALA A 179 -8.95 -21.41 21.84
N GLY A 180 -8.93 -20.96 23.10
CA GLY A 180 -8.53 -21.79 24.23
C GLY A 180 -9.57 -22.85 24.63
N PRO A 181 -9.27 -23.63 25.67
CA PRO A 181 -10.23 -24.56 26.27
C PRO A 181 -11.54 -23.85 26.65
N GLY A 182 -12.68 -24.42 26.27
CA GLY A 182 -14.00 -23.83 26.52
C GLY A 182 -14.55 -22.99 25.36
N PHE A 183 -13.89 -22.96 24.20
CA PHE A 183 -14.48 -22.37 22.99
C PHE A 183 -15.77 -23.09 22.58
N ALA A 184 -16.88 -22.37 22.60
CA ALA A 184 -18.21 -22.87 22.24
C ALA A 184 -18.76 -22.28 20.93
N GLY A 185 -17.88 -21.67 20.13
CA GLY A 185 -18.25 -20.90 18.94
C GLY A 185 -18.23 -19.38 19.17
N PHE A 186 -18.21 -18.64 18.06
CA PHE A 186 -18.29 -17.18 18.09
C PHE A 186 -19.74 -16.70 18.33
N SER A 187 -19.90 -15.52 18.93
CA SER A 187 -21.18 -14.91 19.24
C SER A 187 -21.21 -13.46 18.79
N SER A 188 -22.25 -13.11 18.02
CA SER A 188 -22.51 -11.73 17.60
C SER A 188 -22.88 -10.85 18.79
N GLU A 189 -23.51 -11.40 19.84
CA GLU A 189 -23.85 -10.67 21.06
C GLU A 189 -22.60 -10.28 21.85
N ARG A 190 -21.64 -11.19 22.01
CA ARG A 190 -20.34 -10.88 22.63
C ARG A 190 -19.55 -9.89 21.77
N GLY A 191 -19.58 -10.05 20.45
CA GLY A 191 -18.94 -9.11 19.53
C GLY A 191 -19.52 -7.70 19.61
N LYS A 192 -20.85 -7.59 19.72
CA LYS A 192 -21.55 -6.32 19.96
C LYS A 192 -21.12 -5.68 21.27
N ALA A 193 -21.13 -6.46 22.36
CA ALA A 193 -20.71 -5.97 23.67
C ALA A 193 -19.27 -5.45 23.65
N LEU A 194 -18.36 -6.13 22.93
CA LEU A 194 -16.99 -5.66 22.71
C LEU A 194 -16.95 -4.35 21.91
N PHE A 195 -17.66 -4.29 20.77
CA PHE A 195 -17.72 -3.12 19.90
C PHE A 195 -18.21 -1.86 20.62
N GLU A 196 -19.24 -2.01 21.48
CA GLU A 196 -19.85 -0.92 22.24
C GLU A 196 -19.14 -0.65 23.58
N SER A 197 -18.20 -1.51 23.98
CA SER A 197 -17.50 -1.37 25.26
C SER A 197 -16.75 -0.05 25.35
N ARG A 198 -16.77 0.54 26.56
CA ARG A 198 -15.94 1.70 26.90
C ARG A 198 -14.71 1.25 27.67
N ASN A 199 -13.56 1.78 27.31
CA ASN A 199 -12.25 1.46 27.83
C ASN A 199 -11.51 2.74 28.21
N ALA A 200 -10.57 2.62 29.14
CA ALA A 200 -9.78 3.75 29.66
C ALA A 200 -8.32 3.75 29.18
N ALA A 201 -7.97 2.83 28.27
CA ALA A 201 -6.60 2.68 27.78
C ALA A 201 -6.11 3.89 26.97
N SER A 202 -7.03 4.55 26.26
CA SER A 202 -6.75 5.78 25.51
C SER A 202 -7.80 6.85 25.85
N PRO A 203 -7.40 8.09 26.16
CA PRO A 203 -8.35 9.20 26.33
C PRO A 203 -9.07 9.56 25.03
N ASP A 204 -8.43 9.30 23.89
CA ASP A 204 -8.94 9.65 22.56
C ASP A 204 -9.77 8.53 21.92
N TYR A 205 -9.63 7.28 22.41
CA TYR A 205 -10.21 6.07 21.81
C TYR A 205 -10.90 5.22 22.86
N ALA A 206 -11.98 5.76 23.43
CA ALA A 206 -12.71 5.09 24.50
C ALA A 206 -13.46 3.84 24.02
N SER A 207 -13.78 3.69 22.73
CA SER A 207 -14.57 2.57 22.20
C SER A 207 -14.31 2.38 20.70
N CYS A 208 -14.62 1.20 20.14
CA CYS A 208 -14.62 1.02 18.69
C CYS A 208 -15.61 1.99 18.01
N THR A 209 -16.71 2.31 18.70
CA THR A 209 -17.72 3.28 18.25
C THR A 209 -17.18 4.71 18.13
N THR A 210 -16.05 5.03 18.78
CA THR A 210 -15.41 6.35 18.67
C THR A 210 -15.01 6.66 17.23
N CYS A 211 -14.57 5.64 16.47
CA CYS A 211 -14.20 5.79 15.07
C CYS A 211 -15.26 5.23 14.10
N HIS A 212 -15.97 4.16 14.48
CA HIS A 212 -16.90 3.44 13.59
C HIS A 212 -18.37 3.82 13.76
N THR A 213 -18.67 4.79 14.61
CA THR A 213 -20.03 5.18 15.03
C THR A 213 -20.77 4.05 15.77
N ALA A 214 -21.97 4.33 16.27
CA ALA A 214 -22.85 3.31 16.85
C ALA A 214 -23.51 2.40 15.79
N ASP A 215 -23.61 2.89 14.55
CA ASP A 215 -24.13 2.11 13.42
C ASP A 215 -22.94 1.60 12.58
N PRO A 216 -22.58 0.30 12.65
CA PRO A 216 -21.43 -0.24 11.93
C PRO A 216 -21.62 -0.22 10.40
N ALA A 217 -22.84 -0.01 9.90
CA ALA A 217 -23.14 0.15 8.48
C ALA A 217 -22.93 1.59 7.98
N ALA A 218 -22.79 2.56 8.88
CA ALA A 218 -22.49 3.94 8.53
C ALA A 218 -20.99 4.15 8.26
N GLU A 219 -20.69 5.21 7.50
CA GLU A 219 -19.31 5.69 7.35
C GLU A 219 -18.82 6.26 8.69
N GLY A 220 -17.68 5.76 9.16
CA GLY A 220 -16.98 6.24 10.34
C GLY A 220 -15.97 7.34 10.03
N ARG A 221 -15.32 7.86 11.07
CA ARG A 221 -14.20 8.81 10.94
C ARG A 221 -13.14 8.54 11.99
N HIS A 222 -11.88 8.54 11.58
CA HIS A 222 -10.78 8.39 12.52
C HIS A 222 -10.75 9.57 13.48
N ALA A 223 -10.76 9.32 14.80
CA ALA A 223 -11.04 10.36 15.79
C ALA A 223 -10.00 11.47 15.85
N LYS A 224 -8.74 11.20 15.48
CA LYS A 224 -7.66 12.22 15.43
C LYS A 224 -7.52 12.88 14.07
N THR A 225 -7.55 12.10 13.00
CA THR A 225 -7.20 12.59 11.65
C THR A 225 -8.43 13.05 10.86
N GLY A 226 -9.64 12.68 11.29
CA GLY A 226 -10.90 12.99 10.60
C GLY A 226 -11.11 12.20 9.29
N ARG A 227 -10.16 11.33 8.93
CA ARG A 227 -10.20 10.51 7.71
C ARG A 227 -11.45 9.64 7.73
N ALA A 228 -12.17 9.61 6.61
CA ALA A 228 -13.34 8.76 6.46
C ALA A 228 -12.93 7.29 6.57
N ILE A 229 -13.74 6.50 7.26
CA ILE A 229 -13.57 5.05 7.42
C ILE A 229 -14.79 4.40 6.79
N LYS A 230 -14.59 3.60 5.73
CA LYS A 230 -15.66 2.83 5.11
C LYS A 230 -16.39 1.98 6.15
N PRO A 231 -17.69 1.68 5.98
CA PRO A 231 -18.44 0.84 6.91
C PRO A 231 -17.70 -0.45 7.30
N VAL A 232 -17.84 -0.86 8.56
CA VAL A 232 -17.26 -2.09 9.09
C VAL A 232 -18.24 -3.26 9.06
N ALA A 233 -19.55 -2.97 9.01
CA ALA A 233 -20.58 -3.96 8.75
C ALA A 233 -20.39 -4.61 7.37
N VAL A 234 -20.61 -5.92 7.32
CA VAL A 234 -20.43 -6.73 6.11
C VAL A 234 -21.52 -6.43 5.09
N SER A 235 -22.74 -6.11 5.52
CA SER A 235 -23.84 -5.76 4.59
C SER A 235 -23.53 -4.51 3.76
N ALA A 236 -22.89 -3.50 4.38
CA ALA A 236 -22.54 -2.24 3.74
C ALA A 236 -21.15 -2.29 3.07
N ASN A 237 -20.26 -3.18 3.53
CA ASN A 237 -18.94 -3.39 2.95
C ASN A 237 -18.55 -4.88 2.93
N PRO A 238 -18.97 -5.62 1.88
CA PRO A 238 -18.72 -7.06 1.77
C PRO A 238 -17.24 -7.46 1.71
N LYS A 239 -16.32 -6.51 1.46
CA LYS A 239 -14.87 -6.77 1.46
C LYS A 239 -14.26 -6.82 2.86
N ARG A 240 -15.00 -6.46 3.91
CA ARG A 240 -14.47 -6.51 5.29
C ARG A 240 -14.16 -7.95 5.71
N PHE A 241 -13.02 -8.11 6.38
CA PHE A 241 -12.54 -9.38 6.95
C PHE A 241 -12.19 -10.49 5.96
N THR A 242 -11.88 -10.16 4.71
CA THR A 242 -11.55 -11.16 3.67
C THR A 242 -10.05 -11.35 3.43
N ASP A 243 -9.20 -10.49 3.98
CA ASP A 243 -7.74 -10.56 3.86
C ASP A 243 -7.14 -10.75 5.26
N VAL A 244 -6.62 -11.94 5.54
CA VAL A 244 -6.09 -12.28 6.88
C VAL A 244 -4.96 -11.35 7.33
N ALA A 245 -4.10 -10.90 6.42
CA ALA A 245 -2.98 -10.04 6.77
C ALA A 245 -3.49 -8.66 7.19
N LYS A 246 -4.42 -8.08 6.42
CA LYS A 246 -5.06 -6.81 6.78
C LYS A 246 -5.87 -6.92 8.07
N VAL A 247 -6.58 -8.04 8.28
CA VAL A 247 -7.36 -8.26 9.50
C VAL A 247 -6.47 -8.30 10.74
N GLU A 248 -5.35 -9.04 10.69
CA GLU A 248 -4.40 -9.08 11.80
C GLU A 248 -3.76 -7.73 12.06
N GLU A 249 -3.32 -7.02 11.02
CA GLU A 249 -2.74 -5.67 11.13
C GLU A 249 -3.70 -4.73 11.88
N ARG A 250 -4.98 -4.72 11.49
CA ARG A 250 -5.98 -3.85 12.12
C ARG A 250 -6.29 -4.28 13.55
N PHE A 251 -6.53 -5.55 13.82
CA PHE A 251 -6.79 -5.99 15.19
C PHE A 251 -5.59 -5.79 16.12
N GLU A 252 -4.36 -5.99 15.65
CA GLU A 252 -3.17 -5.78 16.47
C GLU A 252 -3.09 -4.32 16.95
N ARG A 253 -3.23 -3.37 16.03
CA ARG A 253 -3.17 -1.94 16.34
C ARG A 253 -4.40 -1.46 17.10
N ASP A 254 -5.60 -1.77 16.60
CA ASP A 254 -6.84 -1.18 17.11
C ASP A 254 -7.19 -1.76 18.49
N CYS A 255 -6.94 -3.06 18.74
CA CYS A 255 -7.15 -3.63 20.08
C CYS A 255 -6.17 -3.05 21.10
N GLN A 256 -4.89 -2.90 20.76
CA GLN A 256 -3.93 -2.25 21.66
C GLN A 256 -4.34 -0.80 21.95
N THR A 257 -4.83 -0.08 20.94
CA THR A 257 -5.22 1.33 21.04
C THR A 257 -6.48 1.53 21.87
N VAL A 258 -7.53 0.74 21.62
CA VAL A 258 -8.84 0.88 22.27
C VAL A 258 -8.88 0.15 23.60
N LEU A 259 -8.39 -1.10 23.66
CA LEU A 259 -8.47 -1.96 24.84
C LEU A 259 -7.23 -1.89 25.73
N GLY A 260 -6.11 -1.35 25.25
CA GLY A 260 -4.83 -1.36 25.97
C GLY A 260 -4.14 -2.72 25.98
N ARG A 261 -4.64 -3.68 25.18
CA ARG A 261 -4.12 -5.05 25.08
C ARG A 261 -4.46 -5.67 23.74
N VAL A 262 -3.77 -6.75 23.40
CA VAL A 262 -4.12 -7.56 22.22
C VAL A 262 -5.47 -8.25 22.45
N CYS A 263 -6.31 -8.30 21.42
CA CYS A 263 -7.53 -9.12 21.44
C CYS A 263 -7.18 -10.61 21.42
N SER A 264 -7.91 -11.40 22.20
CA SER A 264 -7.90 -12.86 22.10
C SER A 264 -8.50 -13.34 20.78
N ALA A 265 -8.19 -14.57 20.38
CA ALA A 265 -8.78 -15.17 19.18
C ALA A 265 -10.32 -15.21 19.24
N THR A 266 -10.90 -15.45 20.42
CA THR A 266 -12.35 -15.45 20.63
C THR A 266 -12.95 -14.06 20.43
N GLU A 267 -12.33 -13.01 20.98
CA GLU A 267 -12.78 -11.62 20.78
C GLU A 267 -12.73 -11.20 19.31
N LYS A 268 -11.66 -11.55 18.60
CA LYS A 268 -11.54 -11.26 17.16
C LYS A 268 -12.65 -11.93 16.36
N GLY A 269 -12.92 -13.21 16.61
CA GLY A 269 -13.99 -13.94 15.92
C GLY A 269 -15.40 -13.49 16.31
N ASP A 270 -15.63 -13.15 17.58
CA ASP A 270 -16.91 -12.58 18.05
C ASP A 270 -17.19 -11.23 17.37
N TYR A 271 -16.17 -10.37 17.28
CA TYR A 271 -16.27 -9.09 16.57
C TYR A 271 -16.67 -9.30 15.11
N ILE A 272 -16.02 -10.22 14.39
CA ILE A 272 -16.36 -10.53 12.99
C ILE A 272 -17.79 -11.07 12.90
N ALA A 273 -18.19 -11.99 13.78
CA ALA A 273 -19.55 -12.52 13.81
C ALA A 273 -20.61 -11.42 14.02
N TYR A 274 -20.29 -10.40 14.83
CA TYR A 274 -21.16 -9.23 14.96
C TYR A 274 -21.22 -8.41 13.67
N MET A 275 -20.08 -8.12 13.04
CA MET A 275 -20.04 -7.38 11.77
C MET A 275 -20.74 -8.11 10.62
N GLU A 276 -20.71 -9.44 10.59
CA GLU A 276 -21.45 -10.27 9.63
C GLU A 276 -22.96 -10.24 9.86
N SER A 277 -23.39 -10.06 11.11
CA SER A 277 -24.82 -9.92 11.44
C SER A 277 -25.39 -8.54 11.11
N LYS A 278 -24.55 -7.61 10.62
CA LYS A 278 -24.87 -6.23 10.30
C LYS A 278 -24.71 -5.96 8.83
#